data_AF-A0A1G0G1F2-F1
#
_entry.id   AF-A0A1G0G1F2-F1
#
_cell.length_a   1.000
_cell.length_b   1.000
_cell.length_c   1.000
_cell.angle_alpha   90.00
_cell.angle_beta   90.00
_cell.angle_gamma   90.00
#
_symmetry.space_group_name_H-M   'P 1'
#
loop_
_entity.id
_entity.type
_entity.pdbx_description
1 polymer ?
#
loop_
_entity_poly.entity_id
_entity_poly.type
_entity_poly.pdbx_seq_one_letter_code
_entity_poly.pdbx_strand_id
1 'polypeptide(L)'
;MMKPSIQFKDGCLLVRGELVFETVMKILKESKQYFQNIHTLKIDFSDVTHADSASLALFCEWQRYAKAKQINLVFINTPKQLMQIAQISKVDQLLGLK
;
A
#
# COMPACT_ATOMS: atom_id res chain seq x y z
N MET A 1 -0.04 -14.95 12.84
CA MET A 1 -0.27 -14.38 11.51
C MET A 1 -1.74 -14.00 11.34
N MET A 2 -2.06 -12.73 11.52
CA MET A 2 -3.37 -12.16 11.21
C MET A 2 -3.55 -12.08 9.69
N LYS A 3 -4.65 -12.64 9.17
CA LYS A 3 -4.88 -12.72 7.73
C LYS A 3 -5.02 -11.31 7.12
N PRO A 4 -4.37 -11.05 5.98
CA PRO A 4 -4.47 -9.77 5.31
C PRO A 4 -5.83 -9.65 4.61
N SER A 5 -6.39 -8.45 4.59
CA SER A 5 -7.63 -8.15 3.85
C SER A 5 -7.65 -6.71 3.36
N ILE A 6 -8.44 -6.46 2.31
CA ILE A 6 -8.70 -5.12 1.82
C ILE A 6 -10.19 -4.86 1.69
N GLN A 7 -10.59 -3.61 1.92
CA GLN A 7 -11.96 -3.14 1.74
C GLN A 7 -11.92 -1.77 1.08
N PHE A 8 -12.69 -1.59 0.00
CA PHE A 8 -12.81 -0.30 -0.67
C PHE A 8 -14.06 0.44 -0.20
N LYS A 9 -13.88 1.69 0.24
CA LYS A 9 -14.95 2.55 0.73
C LYS A 9 -14.63 4.01 0.42
N ASP A 10 -15.57 4.72 -0.22
CA ASP A 10 -15.50 6.16 -0.46
C ASP A 10 -14.17 6.67 -1.08
N GLY A 11 -13.63 5.93 -2.07
CA GLY A 11 -12.35 6.29 -2.70
C GLY A 11 -11.10 5.90 -1.90
N CYS A 12 -11.28 5.18 -0.80
CA CYS A 12 -10.21 4.72 0.08
C CYS A 12 -10.17 3.19 0.16
N LEU A 13 -8.99 2.62 -0.03
CA LEU A 13 -8.69 1.20 0.16
C LEU A 13 -8.14 1.00 1.56
N LEU A 14 -8.96 0.42 2.44
CA LEU A 14 -8.58 0.05 3.80
C LEU A 14 -7.80 -1.27 3.75
N VAL A 15 -6.58 -1.29 4.25
CA VAL A 15 -5.73 -2.48 4.33
C VAL A 15 -5.59 -2.90 5.78
N ARG A 16 -5.80 -4.19 6.05
CA ARG A 16 -5.80 -4.73 7.42
C ARG A 16 -4.93 -5.97 7.54
N GLY A 17 -4.39 -6.22 8.73
CA GLY A 17 -3.63 -7.42 9.08
C GLY A 17 -2.14 -7.30 8.80
N GLU A 18 -1.47 -8.42 8.58
CA GLU A 18 -0.01 -8.46 8.40
C GLU A 18 0.36 -8.34 6.91
N LEU A 19 1.24 -7.40 6.57
CA LEU A 19 1.84 -7.22 5.25
C LEU A 19 3.29 -7.72 5.27
N VAL A 20 3.46 -9.00 4.99
CA VAL A 20 4.73 -9.72 4.97
C VAL A 20 4.89 -10.45 3.65
N PHE A 21 6.06 -11.01 3.39
CA PHE A 21 6.36 -11.75 2.16
C PHE A 21 5.25 -12.74 1.74
N GLU A 22 4.67 -13.48 2.70
CA GLU A 22 3.62 -14.47 2.47
C GLU A 22 2.27 -13.86 2.08
N THR A 23 2.00 -12.61 2.48
CA THR A 23 0.66 -11.99 2.39
C THR A 23 0.57 -10.92 1.30
N VAL A 24 1.65 -10.23 0.97
CA VAL A 24 1.64 -9.09 0.04
C VAL A 24 1.18 -9.46 -1.36
N MET A 25 1.47 -10.68 -1.83
CA MET A 25 1.05 -11.14 -3.17
C MET A 25 -0.46 -11.31 -3.29
N LYS A 26 -1.14 -11.71 -2.22
CA LYS A 26 -2.60 -11.78 -2.18
C LYS A 26 -3.19 -10.36 -2.31
N ILE A 27 -2.68 -9.44 -1.51
CA ILE A 27 -3.13 -8.04 -1.48
C ILE A 27 -2.87 -7.34 -2.80
N LEU A 28 -1.73 -7.59 -3.44
CA LEU A 28 -1.43 -7.08 -4.78
C LEU A 28 -2.47 -7.54 -5.81
N LYS A 29 -2.84 -8.83 -5.80
CA LYS A 29 -3.82 -9.37 -6.75
C LYS A 29 -5.22 -8.78 -6.52
N GLU A 30 -5.68 -8.76 -5.27
CA GLU A 30 -7.01 -8.28 -4.92
C GLU A 30 -7.17 -6.78 -5.16
N SER A 31 -6.11 -6.00 -4.94
CA SER A 31 -6.16 -4.53 -5.04
C SER A 31 -6.24 -3.99 -6.47
N LYS A 32 -5.79 -4.74 -7.48
CA LYS A 32 -5.74 -4.29 -8.90
C LYS A 32 -7.06 -3.73 -9.41
N GLN A 33 -8.18 -4.31 -8.99
CA GLN A 33 -9.52 -3.89 -9.41
C GLN A 33 -9.91 -2.49 -8.94
N TYR A 34 -9.21 -1.92 -7.96
CA TYR A 34 -9.48 -0.57 -7.45
C TYR A 34 -8.62 0.51 -8.13
N PHE A 35 -7.65 0.12 -8.95
CA PHE A 35 -6.87 1.03 -9.79
C PHE A 35 -7.56 1.24 -11.14
N GLN A 36 -8.83 1.63 -11.15
CA GLN A 36 -9.57 1.95 -12.38
C GLN A 36 -10.70 2.93 -12.09
N ASN A 37 -11.09 3.72 -13.08
CA ASN A 37 -12.22 4.65 -13.01
C ASN A 37 -12.19 5.61 -11.81
N ILE A 38 -10.99 5.96 -11.33
CA ILE A 38 -10.78 6.86 -10.19
C ILE A 38 -9.60 7.78 -10.47
N HIS A 39 -9.70 9.04 -10.05
CA HIS A 39 -8.61 10.02 -10.22
C HIS A 39 -7.67 10.05 -9.01
N THR A 40 -8.18 9.79 -7.80
CA THR A 40 -7.39 9.77 -6.57
C THR A 40 -7.75 8.53 -5.76
N LEU A 41 -6.76 7.73 -5.40
CA LEU A 41 -6.92 6.54 -4.56
C LEU A 41 -6.15 6.76 -3.26
N LYS A 42 -6.84 6.68 -2.13
CA LYS A 42 -6.20 6.64 -0.81
C LYS A 42 -6.02 5.20 -0.38
N ILE A 43 -4.88 4.84 0.20
CA ILE A 43 -4.68 3.53 0.82
C ILE A 43 -4.39 3.75 2.30
N ASP A 44 -5.25 3.21 3.16
CA ASP A 44 -5.20 3.38 4.62
C ASP A 44 -4.63 2.13 5.29
N PHE A 45 -3.61 2.33 6.12
CA PHE A 45 -2.93 1.27 6.87
C PHE A 45 -3.20 1.29 8.38
N SER A 46 -4.24 1.99 8.85
CA SER A 46 -4.57 2.09 10.28
C SER A 46 -4.74 0.74 10.99
N ASP A 47 -5.22 -0.26 10.25
CA ASP A 47 -5.48 -1.61 10.75
C ASP A 47 -4.38 -2.62 10.36
N VAL A 48 -3.23 -2.15 9.87
CA VAL A 48 -2.05 -2.99 9.62
C VAL A 48 -1.27 -3.18 10.91
N THR A 49 -1.14 -4.45 11.32
CA THR A 49 -0.52 -4.80 12.61
C THR A 49 0.97 -5.11 12.48
N HIS A 50 1.42 -5.52 11.29
CA HIS A 50 2.83 -5.82 11.03
C HIS A 50 3.16 -5.57 9.56
N ALA A 51 4.36 -5.05 9.29
CA ALA A 51 4.86 -4.85 7.94
C ALA A 51 6.39 -5.04 7.87
N ASP A 52 6.88 -5.67 6.81
CA ASP A 52 8.31 -5.90 6.54
C ASP A 52 8.78 -5.23 5.23
N SER A 53 9.96 -5.60 4.74
CA SER A 53 10.50 -5.10 3.47
C SER A 53 9.68 -5.51 2.23
N ALA A 54 8.95 -6.62 2.27
CA ALA A 54 8.09 -7.05 1.16
C ALA A 54 6.89 -6.09 0.97
N SER A 55 6.46 -5.41 2.03
CA SER A 55 5.46 -4.35 1.94
C SER A 55 5.92 -3.17 1.07
N LEU A 56 7.21 -2.82 1.11
CA LEU A 56 7.72 -1.74 0.25
C LEU A 56 7.64 -2.11 -1.23
N ALA A 57 7.92 -3.37 -1.57
CA ALA A 57 7.74 -3.87 -2.93
C ALA A 57 6.27 -3.76 -3.39
N LEU A 58 5.32 -4.08 -2.50
CA LEU A 58 3.89 -3.87 -2.76
C LEU A 58 3.57 -2.39 -3.02
N PHE A 59 4.12 -1.47 -2.23
CA PHE A 59 3.88 -0.03 -2.39
C PHE A 59 4.47 0.50 -3.71
N CYS A 60 5.67 0.04 -4.08
CA CYS A 60 6.28 0.36 -5.37
C CYS A 60 5.42 -0.12 -6.55
N GLU A 61 4.85 -1.33 -6.46
CA GLU A 61 3.96 -1.86 -7.49
C GLU A 61 2.65 -1.06 -7.58
N TRP A 62 2.07 -0.66 -6.46
CA TRP A 62 0.93 0.24 -6.44
C TRP A 62 1.25 1.60 -7.06
N GLN A 63 2.40 2.18 -6.73
CA GLN A 63 2.85 3.43 -7.34
C GLN A 63 3.02 3.29 -8.86
N ARG A 64 3.55 2.15 -9.32
CA ARG A 64 3.68 1.84 -10.75
C ARG A 64 2.32 1.75 -11.44
N TYR A 65 1.34 1.08 -10.83
CA TYR A 65 -0.04 1.01 -11.38
C TYR A 65 -0.72 2.37 -11.39
N ALA A 66 -0.58 3.15 -10.33
CA ALA A 66 -1.14 4.48 -10.24
C ALA A 66 -0.57 5.39 -11.33
N LYS A 67 0.77 5.41 -11.49
CA LYS A 67 1.44 6.19 -12.54
C LYS A 67 1.00 5.79 -13.94
N ALA A 68 0.93 4.49 -14.23
CA ALA A 68 0.51 3.99 -15.55
C ALA A 68 -0.93 4.38 -15.91
N LYS A 69 -1.77 4.59 -14.90
CA LYS A 69 -3.19 4.95 -15.06
C LYS A 69 -3.51 6.39 -14.69
N GLN A 70 -2.49 7.22 -14.45
CA GLN A 70 -2.61 8.62 -14.05
C GLN A 70 -3.49 8.83 -12.80
N ILE A 71 -3.43 7.88 -11.86
CA ILE A 71 -4.12 7.95 -10.57
C ILE A 71 -3.20 8.66 -9.58
N ASN A 72 -3.73 9.66 -8.88
CA ASN A 72 -3.06 10.24 -7.71
C ASN A 72 -3.17 9.26 -6.53
N LEU A 73 -2.09 8.56 -6.20
CA LEU A 73 -2.05 7.59 -5.10
C LEU A 73 -1.53 8.25 -3.83
N VAL A 74 -2.27 8.07 -2.73
CA VAL A 74 -1.91 8.62 -1.41
C VAL A 74 -1.92 7.52 -0.37
N PHE A 75 -0.80 7.33 0.32
CA PHE A 75 -0.70 6.43 1.47
C PHE A 75 -1.03 7.20 2.75
N ILE A 76 -1.92 6.68 3.59
CA ILE A 76 -2.31 7.29 4.87
C ILE A 76 -2.17 6.29 6.02
N ASN A 77 -1.89 6.80 7.22
CA ASN A 77 -1.69 6.00 8.43
C ASN A 77 -0.62 4.90 8.29
N THR A 78 0.42 5.17 7.49
CA THR A 78 1.53 4.24 7.24
C THR A 78 2.26 3.86 8.54
N PRO A 79 2.48 2.57 8.84
CA PRO A 79 3.18 2.15 10.05
C PRO A 79 4.59 2.74 10.14
N LYS A 80 4.98 3.22 11.33
CA LYS A 80 6.31 3.83 11.58
C LYS A 80 7.47 2.93 11.15
N GLN A 81 7.35 1.62 11.39
CA GLN A 81 8.35 0.64 10.98
C GLN A 81 8.58 0.67 9.46
N LEU A 82 7.51 0.77 8.66
CA LEU A 82 7.61 0.80 7.21
C LEU A 82 8.21 2.12 6.70
N MET A 83 7.90 3.24 7.36
CA MET A 83 8.56 4.52 7.09
C MET A 83 10.08 4.44 7.32
N GLN A 84 10.53 3.78 8.39
CA GLN A 84 11.95 3.59 8.68
C GLN A 84 12.64 2.74 7.61
N ILE A 85 12.02 1.62 7.20
CA ILE A 85 12.57 0.76 6.15
C ILE A 85 12.63 1.53 4.82
N ALA A 86 11.61 2.33 4.50
CA ALA A 86 11.56 3.15 3.28
C ALA A 86 12.70 4.18 3.23
N GLN A 87 12.96 4.86 4.35
CA GLN A 87 14.05 5.83 4.48
C GLN A 87 15.43 5.17 4.31
N ILE A 88 15.67 4.03 4.98
CA ILE A 88 16.92 3.27 4.85
C ILE A 88 17.11 2.79 3.41
N SER A 89 16.02 2.39 2.76
CA SER A 89 16.00 1.90 1.38
C SER A 89 15.98 3.03 0.34
N LYS A 90 15.91 4.31 0.76
CA LYS A 90 15.82 5.51 -0.10
C LYS A 90 14.66 5.49 -1.11
N VAL A 91 13.55 4.84 -0.75
CA VAL A 91 12.32 4.75 -1.57
C VAL A 91 11.18 5.63 -1.04
N ASP A 92 11.36 6.25 0.11
CA ASP A 92 10.43 7.19 0.74
C ASP A 92 9.98 8.30 -0.23
N GLN A 93 10.91 8.92 -0.95
CA GLN A 93 10.61 9.97 -1.93
C GLN A 93 9.80 9.45 -3.13
N LEU A 94 10.12 8.24 -3.62
CA LEU A 94 9.40 7.60 -4.71
C LEU A 94 7.94 7.31 -4.33
N LEU A 95 7.73 6.93 -3.07
CA LEU A 95 6.44 6.55 -2.52
C LEU A 95 5.64 7.75 -1.97
N GLY A 96 6.17 8.97 -2.01
CA GLY A 96 5.51 10.15 -1.45
C GLY A 96 5.31 10.08 0.06
N LEU A 97 6.14 9.28 0.75
CA LEU A 97 6.14 9.10 2.19
C LEU A 97 7.04 10.19 2.81
N LYS A 98 6.46 11.34 3.16
CA LYS A 98 7.16 12.44 3.85
C LYS A 98 6.50 12.75 5.18
#